data_AF-A0A3D0PTS4-F1
#
_entry.id   AF-A0A3D0PTS4-F1
#
_cell.length_a   1.000
_cell.length_b   1.000
_cell.length_c   1.000
_cell.angle_alpha   90.00
_cell.angle_beta   90.00
_cell.angle_gamma   90.00
#
_symmetry.space_group_name_H-M   'P 1'
#
loop_
_entity.id
_entity.type
_entity.pdbx_description
1 polymer ?
#
loop_
_entity_poly.entity_id
_entity_poly.type
_entity_poly.pdbx_seq_one_letter_code
_entity_poly.pdbx_strand_id
1 'polypeptide(L)' 'GGNSEYMAKSEMRRMGFSSELIAEATAYGETEDTDVLNARKTFRELEDKYKEEIKPEAEAVRQAGGLYIIGT' A
#
# COMPACT_ATOMS: atom_id res chain seq x y z
N GLY A 1 -7.75 -10.96 -3.00
CA GLY A 1 -7.48 -9.79 -2.16
C GLY A 1 -6.39 -9.00 -2.80
N GLY A 2 -6.72 -7.81 -3.29
CA GLY A 2 -5.81 -6.87 -3.94
C GLY A 2 -4.60 -6.42 -3.11
N ASN A 3 -3.76 -5.56 -3.69
CA ASN A 3 -2.51 -5.08 -3.12
C ASN A 3 -2.71 -3.74 -2.36
N SER A 4 -2.72 -3.80 -1.02
CA SER A 4 -2.86 -2.62 -0.13
C SER A 4 -1.78 -1.56 -0.36
N GLU A 5 -0.53 -1.98 -0.55
CA GLU A 5 0.60 -1.08 -0.80
C GLU A 5 0.39 -0.28 -2.10
N TYR A 6 -0.05 -0.95 -3.16
CA TYR A 6 -0.35 -0.28 -4.42
C TYR A 6 -1.49 0.74 -4.29
N MET A 7 -2.56 0.38 -3.56
CA MET A 7 -3.69 1.27 -3.30
C MET A 7 -3.26 2.49 -2.49
N ALA A 8 -2.48 2.30 -1.44
CA ALA A 8 -1.92 3.39 -0.63
C ALA A 8 -1.04 4.33 -1.46
N LYS A 9 -0.11 3.79 -2.26
CA LYS A 9 0.73 4.60 -3.18
C LYS A 9 -0.10 5.38 -4.20
N SER A 10 -1.15 4.77 -4.75
CA SER A 10 -2.04 5.43 -5.70
C SER A 10 -2.80 6.59 -5.06
N GLU A 11 -3.31 6.40 -3.84
CA GLU A 11 -4.01 7.44 -3.10
C GLU A 11 -3.07 8.58 -2.71
N MET A 12 -1.82 8.31 -2.31
CA MET A 12 -0.82 9.35 -2.09
C MET A 12 -0.56 10.18 -3.36
N ARG A 13 -0.51 9.57 -4.54
CA ARG A 13 -0.40 10.33 -5.80
C ARG A 13 -1.61 11.26 -6.00
N ARG A 14 -2.82 10.80 -5.66
CA ARG A 14 -4.04 11.61 -5.74
C ARG A 14 -4.06 12.75 -4.71
N MET A 15 -3.50 12.53 -3.53
CA MET A 15 -3.32 13.55 -2.49
C MET A 15 -2.25 14.60 -2.86
N GLY A 16 -1.49 14.39 -3.95
CA GLY A 16 -0.50 15.34 -4.45
C GLY A 16 0.93 15.08 -3.98
N PHE A 17 1.21 13.93 -3.34
CA PHE A 17 2.58 13.56 -3.03
C PHE A 17 3.38 13.30 -4.33
N SER A 18 4.61 13.80 -4.38
CA SER A 18 5.51 13.55 -5.51
C SER A 18 5.92 12.07 -5.55
N SER A 19 6.29 11.58 -6.75
CA SER A 19 6.78 10.21 -6.90
C SER A 19 8.01 9.92 -6.04
N GLU A 20 8.86 10.93 -5.84
CA GLU A 20 10.06 10.86 -4.99
C GLU A 20 9.67 10.72 -3.51
N LEU A 21 8.74 11.54 -3.02
CA LEU A 21 8.24 11.44 -1.64
C LEU A 21 7.55 10.10 -1.37
N ILE A 22 6.82 9.56 -2.35
CA ILE A 22 6.19 8.24 -2.23
C ILE A 22 7.24 7.12 -2.20
N ALA A 23 8.30 7.24 -3.00
CA ALA A 23 9.40 6.28 -2.97
C ALA A 23 10.10 6.28 -1.60
N GLU A 24 10.46 7.47 -1.10
CA GLU A 24 11.08 7.67 0.22
C GLU A 24 10.16 7.25 1.38
N ALA A 25 8.85 7.45 1.22
CA ALA A 25 7.84 7.01 2.19
C ALA A 25 7.75 5.48 2.31
N THR A 26 8.18 4.75 1.28
CA THR A 26 8.21 3.28 1.30
C THR A 26 9.62 2.71 1.42
N ALA A 27 10.63 3.58 1.52
CA ALA A 27 12.01 3.19 1.77
C ALA A 27 12.23 2.94 3.27
N TYR A 28 13.12 1.99 3.59
CA TYR A 28 13.48 1.62 4.96
C TYR A 28 14.63 2.46 5.55
N GLY A 29 15.07 3.52 4.87
CA GLY A 29 16.18 4.37 5.32
C GLY A 29 15.77 5.30 6.46
N GLU A 30 16.71 5.70 7.31
CA GLU A 30 16.49 6.78 8.27
C GLU A 30 16.52 8.14 7.56
N THR A 31 15.64 9.04 7.97
CA THR A 31 15.57 10.40 7.43
C THR A 31 15.05 11.35 8.50
N GLU A 32 15.58 12.55 8.51
CA GLU A 32 15.12 13.65 9.37
C GLU A 32 14.20 14.62 8.61
N ASP A 33 13.97 14.35 7.33
CA ASP A 33 13.09 15.16 6.50
C ASP A 33 11.63 15.00 6.96
N THR A 34 11.06 16.11 7.42
CA THR A 34 9.69 16.15 7.95
C THR A 34 8.64 15.78 6.90
N ASP A 35 8.87 16.10 5.63
CA ASP A 35 7.94 15.78 4.55
C ASP A 35 7.94 14.28 4.28
N VAL A 36 9.12 13.65 4.30
CA VAL A 36 9.24 12.19 4.19
C VAL A 36 8.60 11.50 5.39
N LEU A 37 8.82 11.98 6.61
CA LEU A 37 8.22 11.41 7.82
C LEU A 37 6.68 11.51 7.80
N ASN A 38 6.14 12.64 7.35
CA ASN A 38 4.70 12.81 7.16
C ASN A 38 4.15 11.89 6.05
N ALA A 39 4.88 11.77 4.94
CA ALA A 39 4.52 10.85 3.86
C ALA A 39 4.53 9.39 4.32
N ARG A 40 5.51 8.97 5.14
CA ARG A 40 5.57 7.62 5.76
C ARG A 40 4.37 7.33 6.64
N LYS A 41 4.02 8.29 7.50
CA LYS A 41 2.86 8.16 8.37
C LYS A 41 1.58 8.01 7.55
N THR A 42 1.40 8.88 6.57
CA THR A 42 0.25 8.87 5.65
C THR A 42 0.17 7.55 4.88
N PHE A 43 1.29 7.08 4.33
CA PHE A 43 1.38 5.80 3.64
C PHE A 43 0.91 4.66 4.53
N ARG A 44 1.40 4.59 5.78
CA ARG A 44 1.08 3.52 6.72
C ARG A 44 -0.39 3.54 7.14
N GLU A 45 -0.96 4.72 7.39
CA GLU A 45 -2.39 4.87 7.69
C GLU A 45 -3.28 4.41 6.52
N LEU A 46 -2.90 4.77 5.28
CA LEU A 46 -3.61 4.33 4.08
C LEU A 46 -3.45 2.83 3.85
N GLU A 47 -2.23 2.29 4.01
CA GLU A 47 -1.95 0.86 3.85
C GLU A 47 -2.77 0.04 4.84
N ASP A 48 -2.79 0.41 6.12
CA ASP A 48 -3.57 -0.29 7.14
C ASP A 48 -5.08 -0.20 6.87
N LYS A 49 -5.57 0.97 6.44
CA LYS A 49 -6.96 1.15 6.03
C LYS A 49 -7.34 0.20 4.89
N TYR A 50 -6.56 0.20 3.81
CA TYR A 50 -6.83 -0.69 2.69
C TYR A 50 -6.66 -2.14 3.09
N LYS A 51 -5.66 -2.49 3.89
CA LYS A 51 -5.43 -3.85 4.38
C LYS A 51 -6.67 -4.41 5.11
N GLU A 52 -7.30 -3.62 5.97
CA GLU A 52 -8.55 -4.03 6.63
C GLU A 52 -9.72 -4.11 5.64
N GLU A 53 -9.80 -3.23 4.65
CA GLU A 53 -10.82 -3.25 3.59
C GLU A 53 -10.72 -4.50 2.70
N ILE A 54 -9.51 -4.92 2.32
CA ILE A 54 -9.29 -6.07 1.44
C ILE A 54 -9.19 -7.40 2.21
N LYS A 55 -9.12 -7.37 3.53
CA LYS A 55 -9.09 -8.55 4.41
C LYS A 55 -10.23 -9.54 4.17
N PRO A 56 -11.52 -9.14 4.15
CA PRO A 56 -12.61 -10.07 3.85
C PRO A 56 -12.49 -10.69 2.46
N GLU A 57 -12.05 -9.90 1.47
CA GLU A 57 -11.87 -10.36 0.10
C GLU A 57 -10.67 -11.32 -0.03
N ALA A 58 -9.59 -11.07 0.71
CA ALA A 58 -8.44 -11.96 0.80
C ALA A 58 -8.81 -13.29 1.48
N GLU A 59 -9.70 -13.26 2.47
CA GLU A 59 -10.22 -14.45 3.12
C GLU A 59 -11.13 -15.25 2.19
N ALA A 60 -12.00 -14.59 1.42
CA ALA A 60 -12.81 -15.23 0.38
C ALA A 60 -11.94 -15.90 -0.70
N VAL A 61 -10.87 -15.24 -1.17
CA VAL A 61 -9.92 -15.84 -2.13
C VAL A 61 -9.20 -17.05 -1.52
N ARG A 62 -8.83 -17.00 -0.25
CA ARG A 62 -8.25 -18.16 0.45
C ARG A 62 -9.23 -19.33 0.52
N GLN A 63 -10.50 -19.07 0.83
CA GLN A 63 -11.55 -20.09 0.85
C GLN A 63 -11.82 -20.66 -0.55
N ALA A 64 -11.72 -19.84 -1.61
CA ALA A 64 -11.91 -20.26 -3.00
C ALA A 64 -10.74 -21.09 -3.59
N GLY A 65 -9.69 -21.36 -2.81
CA GLY A 65 -8.53 -22.16 -3.24
C GLY A 65 -7.30 -21.35 -3.64
N GLY A 66 -7.30 -20.04 -3.42
CA GLY A 66 -6.16 -19.17 -3.69
C GLY A 66 -5.98 -18.81 -5.17
N LEU A 67 -4.88 -18.11 -5.48
CA LEU A 67 -4.52 -17.76 -6.84
C LEU A 67 -4.07 -19.02 -7.60
N TYR A 68 -4.82 -19.41 -8.63
CA TYR A 68 -4.47 -20.52 -9.53
C TYR A 68 -4.01 -19.95 -10.89
N ILE A 69 -2.72 -20.11 -11.21
CA ILE A 69 -2.14 -19.68 -12.49
C ILE A 69 -2.21 -20.85 -13.47
N ILE A 70 -2.94 -20.67 -14.58
CA ILE A 70 -2.97 -21.64 -15.68
C ILE A 70 -1.93 -21.22 -16.72
N GLY A 71 -0.87 -22.01 -16.84
CA GLY A 71 0.15 -21.84 -17.88
C GLY A 71 -0.29 -22.49 -19.20
N THR A 72 -0.05 -21.78 -20.30
CA THR A 72 -0.12 -22.32 -21.67
C THR A 72 1.27 -22.47 -22.23
#